data_AF-A0A0U1KMS4-F1
#
_entry.id   AF-A0A0U1KMS4-F1
#
_cell.length_a   1.000
_cell.length_b   1.000
_cell.length_c   1.000
_cell.angle_alpha   90.00
_cell.angle_beta   90.00
_cell.angle_gamma   90.00
#
_symmetry.space_group_name_H-M   'P 1'
#
loop_
_entity.id
_entity.type
_entity.pdbx_description
1 polymer ?
#
loop_
_entity_poly.entity_id
_entity_poly.type
_entity_poly.pdbx_seq_one_letter_code
_entity_poly.pdbx_strand_id
1 'polypeptide(L)'
;MKKGQSRNRIAIFILLFITCSSLTIPLKHVSINVSIIILLIVGIMLLAHSKKKLFLIIACLLLSHIYAGLKLWEIVSPVWIFLPKIIIYSSIFLCLLVLTSSNILERFIITSLSVIIGEVIYALIVVGLGWEIIIGDQSMMLLLGVLSGAILFYRFMIEIKMKFQDILQLVEQHNKRWTNE
;
A
#
# COMPACT_ATOMS: atom_id res chain seq x y z
N MET A 1 -29.49 2.68 -12.16
CA MET A 1 -29.03 1.30 -11.81
C MET A 1 -27.52 1.02 -11.99
N LYS A 2 -26.63 2.00 -12.27
CA LYS A 2 -25.18 1.73 -12.52
C LYS A 2 -24.30 1.58 -11.26
N LYS A 3 -24.75 2.04 -10.08
CA LYS A 3 -23.97 2.02 -8.81
C LYS A 3 -23.76 0.60 -8.24
N GLY A 4 -24.70 -0.33 -8.50
CA GLY A 4 -24.65 -1.70 -7.98
C GLY A 4 -23.57 -2.57 -8.62
N GLN A 5 -23.29 -2.40 -9.91
CA GLN A 5 -22.35 -3.26 -10.64
C GLN A 5 -20.88 -3.03 -10.24
N SER A 6 -20.49 -1.81 -9.88
CA SER A 6 -19.13 -1.53 -9.40
C SER A 6 -18.93 -2.12 -7.99
N ARG A 7 -19.92 -1.93 -7.10
CA ARG A 7 -19.91 -2.49 -5.75
C ARG A 7 -19.84 -4.02 -5.76
N ASN A 8 -20.59 -4.67 -6.65
CA ASN A 8 -20.59 -6.12 -6.74
C ASN A 8 -19.24 -6.68 -7.22
N ARG A 9 -18.58 -6.00 -8.18
CA ARG A 9 -17.24 -6.37 -8.63
C ARG A 9 -16.20 -6.27 -7.49
N ILE A 10 -16.26 -5.22 -6.69
CA ILE A 10 -15.38 -5.04 -5.53
C ILE A 10 -15.66 -6.11 -4.46
N ALA A 11 -16.93 -6.43 -4.19
CA ALA A 11 -17.30 -7.45 -3.22
C ALA A 11 -16.82 -8.85 -3.64
N ILE A 12 -17.00 -9.22 -4.92
CA ILE A 12 -16.49 -10.49 -5.47
C ILE A 12 -14.97 -10.53 -5.36
N PHE A 13 -14.28 -9.43 -5.68
CA PHE A 13 -12.83 -9.34 -5.55
C PHE A 13 -12.35 -9.57 -4.11
N ILE A 14 -12.98 -8.91 -3.14
CA ILE A 14 -12.64 -9.08 -1.72
C ILE A 14 -12.89 -10.52 -1.27
N LEU A 15 -14.03 -11.10 -1.65
CA LEU A 15 -14.36 -12.48 -1.30
C LEU A 15 -13.34 -13.47 -1.86
N LEU A 16 -12.96 -13.28 -3.13
CA LEU A 16 -11.95 -14.10 -3.80
C LEU A 16 -10.57 -13.93 -3.14
N PHE A 17 -10.20 -12.69 -2.79
CA PHE A 17 -8.95 -12.40 -2.09
C PHE A 17 -8.87 -13.09 -0.72
N ILE A 18 -9.94 -13.04 0.08
CA ILE A 18 -10.00 -13.68 1.40
C ILE A 18 -9.94 -15.20 1.26
N THR A 19 -10.69 -15.78 0.33
CA THR A 19 -10.72 -17.23 0.11
C THR A 19 -9.36 -17.76 -0.37
N CYS A 20 -8.67 -17.00 -1.22
CA CYS A 20 -7.33 -17.34 -1.71
C CYS A 20 -6.19 -17.02 -0.73
N SER A 21 -6.46 -16.34 0.39
CA SER A 21 -5.44 -15.93 1.37
C SER A 21 -4.70 -17.10 2.02
N SER A 22 -5.35 -18.25 2.16
CA SER A 22 -4.78 -19.44 2.80
C SER A 22 -4.16 -20.43 1.81
N LEU A 23 -4.26 -20.15 0.50
CA LEU A 23 -3.77 -21.03 -0.56
C LEU A 23 -2.34 -20.64 -0.92
N THR A 24 -1.40 -21.55 -0.64
CA THR A 24 0.01 -21.43 -1.03
C THR A 24 0.37 -22.50 -2.04
N ILE A 25 0.99 -22.09 -3.14
CA ILE A 25 1.53 -23.00 -4.15
C ILE A 25 3.02 -23.21 -3.82
N PRO A 26 3.42 -24.42 -3.38
CA PRO A 26 4.82 -24.71 -3.14
C PRO A 26 5.55 -24.87 -4.47
N LEU A 27 6.59 -24.07 -4.71
CA LEU A 27 7.66 -24.39 -5.66
C LEU A 27 8.91 -24.78 -4.86
N LYS A 28 9.82 -25.51 -5.52
CA LYS A 28 10.97 -26.20 -4.90
C LYS A 28 11.68 -25.43 -3.76
N HIS A 29 12.00 -24.15 -3.97
CA HIS A 29 12.65 -23.29 -2.96
C HIS A 29 11.82 -22.06 -2.59
N VAL A 30 10.65 -21.88 -3.19
CA VAL A 30 9.80 -20.70 -3.06
C VAL A 30 8.35 -21.12 -3.01
N SER A 31 7.65 -20.83 -1.93
CA SER A 31 6.18 -20.97 -1.90
C SER A 31 5.54 -19.62 -2.21
N ILE A 32 4.49 -19.60 -3.05
CA ILE A 32 3.81 -18.36 -3.44
C ILE A 32 2.37 -18.40 -2.97
N ASN A 33 1.94 -17.37 -2.24
CA ASN A 33 0.54 -17.21 -1.87
C ASN A 33 -0.30 -16.71 -3.05
N VAL A 34 -1.41 -17.41 -3.34
CA VAL A 34 -2.30 -17.13 -4.49
C VAL A 34 -2.92 -15.73 -4.41
N SER A 35 -3.23 -15.26 -3.20
CA SER A 35 -3.77 -13.91 -2.99
C SER A 35 -2.87 -12.79 -3.52
N ILE A 36 -1.54 -12.97 -3.52
CA ILE A 36 -0.62 -11.99 -4.09
C ILE A 36 -0.73 -11.96 -5.61
N ILE A 37 -0.90 -13.11 -6.24
CA ILE A 37 -1.03 -13.19 -7.71
C ILE A 37 -2.26 -12.38 -8.12
N ILE A 38 -3.36 -12.53 -7.38
CA ILE A 38 -4.58 -11.74 -7.57
C ILE A 38 -4.31 -10.23 -7.38
N LEU A 39 -3.59 -9.85 -6.32
CA LEU A 39 -3.26 -8.45 -6.04
C LEU A 39 -2.33 -7.84 -7.11
N LEU A 40 -1.37 -8.62 -7.60
CA LEU A 40 -0.45 -8.25 -8.67
C LEU A 40 -1.21 -7.98 -9.97
N ILE A 41 -2.11 -8.89 -10.37
CA ILE A 41 -2.94 -8.73 -11.57
C ILE A 41 -3.75 -7.45 -11.48
N VAL A 42 -4.42 -7.22 -10.34
CA VAL A 42 -5.22 -6.00 -10.14
C VAL A 42 -4.36 -4.74 -10.13
N GLY A 43 -3.20 -4.77 -9.46
CA GLY A 43 -2.24 -3.66 -9.46
C GLY A 43 -1.79 -3.29 -10.87
N ILE A 44 -1.46 -4.28 -11.70
CA ILE A 44 -1.07 -4.09 -13.11
C ILE A 44 -2.24 -3.54 -13.93
N MET A 45 -3.45 -4.07 -13.75
CA MET A 45 -4.63 -3.55 -14.46
C MET A 45 -4.91 -2.08 -14.12
N LEU A 46 -4.80 -1.69 -12.85
CA LEU A 46 -4.96 -0.29 -12.42
C LEU A 46 -3.83 0.61 -12.95
N LEU A 47 -2.59 0.11 -12.95
CA LEU A 47 -1.44 0.81 -13.53
C LEU A 47 -1.66 1.06 -15.03
N ALA A 48 -2.15 0.06 -15.77
CA ALA A 48 -2.42 0.16 -17.20
C ALA A 48 -3.50 1.19 -17.55
N HIS A 49 -4.45 1.45 -16.65
CA HIS A 49 -5.49 2.48 -16.82
C HIS A 49 -5.03 3.89 -16.38
N SER A 50 -3.91 3.99 -15.67
CA SER A 50 -3.43 5.28 -15.16
C SER A 50 -2.79 6.12 -16.28
N LYS A 51 -2.96 7.44 -16.21
CA LYS A 51 -2.38 8.36 -17.20
C LYS A 51 -0.86 8.51 -17.05
N LYS A 52 -0.34 8.41 -15.82
CA LYS A 52 1.07 8.61 -15.47
C LYS A 52 1.85 7.30 -15.34
N LYS A 53 1.73 6.40 -16.33
CA LYS A 53 2.25 5.02 -16.26
C LYS A 53 3.75 4.97 -15.96
N LEU A 54 4.56 5.70 -16.73
CA LEU A 54 6.02 5.69 -16.59
C LEU A 54 6.47 6.17 -15.20
N PHE A 55 5.88 7.27 -14.71
CA PHE A 55 6.15 7.77 -13.38
C PHE A 55 5.81 6.74 -12.29
N LEU A 56 4.65 6.10 -12.39
CA LEU A 56 4.22 5.07 -11.44
C LEU A 56 5.13 3.84 -11.47
N ILE A 57 5.60 3.42 -12.66
CA ILE A 57 6.54 2.30 -12.80
C ILE A 57 7.86 2.63 -12.10
N ILE A 58 8.43 3.81 -12.36
CA ILE A 58 9.70 4.25 -11.72
C ILE A 58 9.52 4.33 -10.20
N ALA A 59 8.42 4.93 -9.74
CA ALA A 59 8.09 5.01 -8.31
C ALA A 59 7.96 3.62 -7.67
N CYS A 60 7.28 2.68 -8.34
CA CYS A 60 7.15 1.30 -7.85
C CYS A 60 8.52 0.62 -7.74
N LEU A 61 9.38 0.78 -8.74
CA LEU A 61 10.73 0.20 -8.75
C LEU A 61 11.62 0.81 -7.66
N LEU A 62 11.57 2.12 -7.44
CA LEU A 62 12.35 2.74 -6.37
C LEU A 62 11.89 2.25 -4.99
N LEU A 63 10.58 2.26 -4.73
CA LEU A 63 10.05 1.76 -3.47
C LEU A 63 10.25 0.25 -3.28
N SER A 64 10.25 -0.55 -4.36
CA SER A 64 10.51 -1.98 -4.26
C SER A 64 11.94 -2.28 -3.81
N HIS A 65 12.92 -1.50 -4.28
CA HIS A 65 14.31 -1.62 -3.82
C HIS A 65 14.44 -1.22 -2.34
N ILE A 66 13.73 -0.17 -1.92
CA ILE A 66 13.70 0.25 -0.51
C ILE A 66 13.11 -0.87 0.37
N TYR A 67 11.99 -1.48 -0.07
CA TYR A 67 11.41 -2.62 0.65
C TYR A 67 12.38 -3.80 0.77
N ALA A 68 12.96 -4.22 -0.36
CA ALA A 68 13.92 -5.32 -0.36
C ALA A 68 15.15 -5.00 0.51
N GLY A 69 15.65 -3.77 0.43
CA GLY A 69 16.75 -3.28 1.25
C GLY A 69 16.44 -3.28 2.75
N LEU A 70 15.24 -2.85 3.15
CA LEU A 70 14.80 -2.92 4.55
C LEU A 70 14.71 -4.35 5.06
N LYS A 71 14.25 -5.28 4.23
CA LYS A 71 14.14 -6.70 4.57
C LYS A 71 15.50 -7.41 4.64
N LEU A 72 16.45 -7.02 3.78
CA LEU A 72 17.84 -7.47 3.88
C LEU A 72 18.54 -6.87 5.10
N TRP A 73 18.27 -5.59 5.39
CA TRP A 73 18.81 -4.92 6.57
C TRP A 73 18.29 -5.56 7.85
N GLU A 74 17.05 -6.06 7.85
CA GLU A 74 16.53 -6.88 8.94
C GLU A 74 17.47 -8.07 9.19
N ILE A 75 17.85 -8.85 8.18
CA ILE A 75 18.74 -10.02 8.40
C ILE A 75 20.05 -9.65 9.12
N VAL A 76 20.61 -8.47 8.84
CA VAL A 76 21.94 -8.07 9.34
C VAL A 76 21.88 -7.35 10.70
N SER A 77 20.84 -6.57 10.98
CA SER A 77 20.78 -5.70 12.15
C SER A 77 19.53 -5.96 12.99
N PRO A 78 19.65 -6.25 14.31
CA PRO A 78 18.52 -6.63 15.16
C PRO A 78 17.71 -5.41 15.64
N VAL A 79 17.25 -4.57 14.71
CA VAL A 79 16.53 -3.33 15.01
C VAL A 79 15.15 -3.59 15.61
N TRP A 80 14.57 -4.78 15.37
CA TRP A 80 13.31 -5.20 15.98
C TRP A 80 13.36 -5.40 17.49
N ILE A 81 14.54 -5.42 18.11
CA ILE A 81 14.66 -5.44 19.57
C ILE A 81 14.05 -4.17 20.17
N PHE A 82 14.16 -3.03 19.48
CA PHE A 82 13.70 -1.74 19.98
C PHE A 82 12.32 -1.33 19.45
N LEU A 83 11.97 -1.72 18.22
CA LEU A 83 10.69 -1.32 17.62
C LEU A 83 10.12 -2.41 16.70
N PRO A 84 8.80 -2.70 16.74
CA PRO A 84 8.20 -3.66 15.84
C PRO A 84 8.48 -3.33 14.37
N LYS A 85 8.97 -4.32 13.61
CA LYS A 85 9.33 -4.19 12.18
C LYS A 85 8.24 -3.55 11.34
N ILE A 86 6.97 -3.87 11.64
CA ILE A 86 5.81 -3.34 10.92
C ILE A 86 5.72 -1.81 11.02
N ILE A 87 6.09 -1.24 12.17
CA ILE A 87 6.03 0.21 12.41
C ILE A 87 7.15 0.88 11.63
N ILE A 88 8.38 0.36 11.71
CA ILE A 88 9.53 0.90 10.95
C ILE A 88 9.21 0.92 9.46
N TYR A 89 8.76 -0.22 8.93
CA TYR A 89 8.52 -0.40 7.50
C TYR A 89 7.40 0.52 7.05
N SER A 90 6.27 0.51 7.77
CA SER A 90 5.12 1.33 7.42
C SER A 90 5.41 2.83 7.51
N SER A 91 6.16 3.30 8.52
CA SER A 91 6.52 4.71 8.66
C SER A 91 7.41 5.19 7.51
N ILE A 92 8.46 4.44 7.16
CA ILE A 92 9.36 4.80 6.05
C ILE A 92 8.59 4.78 4.73
N PHE A 93 7.81 3.71 4.47
CA PHE A 93 7.01 3.60 3.27
C PHE A 93 6.00 4.74 3.14
N LEU A 94 5.27 5.04 4.21
CA LEU A 94 4.23 6.07 4.19
C LEU A 94 4.81 7.46 3.96
N CYS A 95 5.97 7.77 4.57
CA CYS A 95 6.67 9.03 4.34
C CYS A 95 7.01 9.20 2.84
N LEU A 96 7.64 8.19 2.24
CA LEU A 96 8.00 8.20 0.82
C LEU A 96 6.77 8.24 -0.10
N LEU A 97 5.72 7.50 0.26
CA LEU A 97 4.49 7.43 -0.51
C LEU A 97 3.75 8.77 -0.56
N VAL A 98 3.70 9.49 0.57
CA VAL A 98 3.10 10.84 0.66
C VAL A 98 3.87 11.83 -0.20
N LEU A 99 5.21 11.72 -0.26
CA LEU A 99 6.05 12.56 -1.12
C LEU A 99 5.89 12.22 -2.61
N THR A 100 5.62 10.96 -2.94
CA THR A 100 5.65 10.48 -4.34
C THR A 100 4.34 10.76 -5.09
N SER A 101 3.18 10.64 -4.45
CA SER A 101 1.90 10.86 -5.15
C SER A 101 0.87 11.58 -4.28
N SER A 102 0.06 12.43 -4.91
CA SER A 102 -1.08 13.10 -4.29
C SER A 102 -2.40 12.32 -4.46
N ASN A 103 -2.50 11.43 -5.45
CA ASN A 103 -3.75 10.73 -5.75
C ASN A 103 -3.82 9.40 -4.95
N ILE A 104 -4.96 9.17 -4.30
CA ILE A 104 -5.20 7.96 -3.51
C ILE A 104 -5.04 6.67 -4.33
N LEU A 105 -5.51 6.66 -5.59
CA LEU A 105 -5.46 5.47 -6.43
C LEU A 105 -4.01 5.17 -6.84
N GLU A 106 -3.25 6.20 -7.18
CA GLU A 106 -1.83 6.08 -7.47
C GLU A 106 -1.06 5.57 -6.25
N ARG A 107 -1.37 6.05 -5.04
CA ARG A 107 -0.80 5.55 -3.79
C ARG A 107 -1.08 4.07 -3.58
N PHE A 108 -2.30 3.60 -3.81
CA PHE A 108 -2.62 2.18 -3.71
C PHE A 108 -1.86 1.33 -4.74
N ILE A 109 -1.78 1.79 -6.00
CA ILE A 109 -1.01 1.11 -7.04
C ILE A 109 0.45 1.00 -6.63
N ILE A 110 1.08 2.12 -6.27
CA ILE A 110 2.48 2.16 -5.85
C ILE A 110 2.71 1.22 -4.67
N THR A 111 1.89 1.31 -3.63
CA THR A 111 2.03 0.49 -2.41
C THR A 111 1.92 -1.00 -2.73
N SER A 112 0.88 -1.41 -3.45
CA SER A 112 0.66 -2.82 -3.79
C SER A 112 1.78 -3.40 -4.64
N LEU A 113 2.15 -2.70 -5.73
CA LEU A 113 3.14 -3.22 -6.67
C LEU A 113 4.56 -3.17 -6.10
N SER A 114 4.93 -2.09 -5.40
CA SER A 114 6.28 -1.97 -4.83
C SER A 114 6.57 -3.03 -3.77
N VAL A 115 5.62 -3.33 -2.88
CA VAL A 115 5.80 -4.39 -1.87
C VAL A 115 5.91 -5.76 -2.53
N ILE A 116 5.04 -6.07 -3.51
CA ILE A 116 5.09 -7.36 -4.22
C ILE A 116 6.39 -7.52 -5.01
N ILE A 117 6.78 -6.52 -5.80
CA ILE A 117 8.01 -6.54 -6.58
C ILE A 117 9.23 -6.60 -5.64
N GLY A 118 9.18 -5.86 -4.52
CA GLY A 118 10.25 -5.86 -3.53
C GLY A 118 10.41 -7.22 -2.84
N GLU A 119 9.30 -7.89 -2.56
CA GLU A 119 9.29 -9.25 -2.01
C GLU A 119 9.91 -10.25 -3.01
N VAL A 120 9.62 -10.10 -4.30
CA VAL A 120 10.25 -10.91 -5.36
C VAL A 120 11.76 -10.64 -5.45
N ILE A 121 12.19 -9.36 -5.41
CA ILE A 121 13.61 -9.01 -5.41
C ILE A 121 14.33 -9.62 -4.21
N TYR A 122 13.74 -9.51 -3.02
CA TYR A 122 14.28 -10.13 -1.81
C TYR A 122 14.36 -11.65 -1.93
N ALA A 123 13.30 -12.30 -2.40
CA ALA A 123 13.27 -13.75 -2.58
C ALA A 123 14.35 -14.22 -3.56
N LEU A 124 14.59 -13.50 -4.66
CA LEU A 124 15.67 -13.84 -5.60
C LEU A 124 17.05 -13.82 -4.95
N ILE A 125 17.32 -12.83 -4.10
CA ILE A 125 18.60 -12.70 -3.39
C ILE A 125 18.77 -13.84 -2.38
N VAL A 126 17.72 -14.12 -1.61
CA VAL A 126 17.74 -15.10 -0.51
C VAL A 126 17.75 -16.55 -1.01
N VAL A 127 17.05 -16.85 -2.12
CA VAL A 127 17.12 -18.17 -2.77
C VAL A 127 18.54 -18.45 -3.27
N GLY A 128 19.27 -17.43 -3.73
CA GLY A 128 20.69 -17.54 -4.07
C GLY A 128 21.57 -17.95 -2.88
N LEU A 129 21.12 -17.71 -1.65
CA LEU A 129 21.78 -18.13 -0.41
C LEU A 129 21.32 -19.52 0.09
N GLY A 130 20.39 -20.17 -0.63
CA GLY A 130 19.89 -21.51 -0.31
C GLY A 130 18.76 -21.55 0.73
N TRP A 131 18.17 -20.41 1.09
CA TRP A 131 17.07 -20.36 2.05
C TRP A 131 15.72 -20.58 1.36
N GLU A 132 14.84 -21.31 2.03
CA GLU A 132 13.45 -21.47 1.61
C GLU A 132 12.62 -20.27 2.06
N ILE A 133 11.83 -19.71 1.14
CA ILE A 133 11.04 -18.52 1.42
C ILE A 133 9.61 -18.64 0.92
N ILE A 134 8.69 -18.02 1.66
CA ILE A 134 7.29 -17.89 1.27
C ILE A 134 7.04 -16.45 0.82
N ILE A 135 6.84 -16.27 -0.48
CA ILE A 135 6.35 -15.00 -1.04
C ILE A 135 4.87 -14.88 -0.64
N GLY A 136 4.54 -13.84 0.13
CA GLY A 136 3.19 -13.64 0.65
C GLY A 136 2.92 -14.27 1.99
N ASP A 137 3.95 -14.30 2.82
CA ASP A 137 3.78 -14.45 4.26
C ASP A 137 2.72 -13.46 4.81
N GLN A 138 2.06 -13.89 5.86
CA GLN A 138 1.16 -13.10 6.70
C GLN A 138 1.77 -11.76 7.12
N SER A 139 3.09 -11.68 7.37
CA SER A 139 3.76 -10.41 7.68
C SER A 139 3.64 -9.40 6.53
N MET A 140 3.79 -9.86 5.29
CA MET A 140 3.67 -9.02 4.09
C MET A 140 2.23 -8.54 3.89
N MET A 141 1.25 -9.43 4.08
CA MET A 141 -0.17 -9.08 4.02
C MET A 141 -0.54 -8.05 5.08
N LEU A 142 -0.06 -8.23 6.31
CA LEU A 142 -0.31 -7.31 7.40
C LEU A 142 0.30 -5.95 7.11
N LEU A 143 1.49 -5.89 6.52
CA LEU A 143 2.10 -4.63 6.09
C LEU A 143 1.26 -3.92 5.03
N LEU A 144 0.78 -4.64 4.01
CA LEU A 144 -0.12 -4.09 3.00
C LEU A 144 -1.43 -3.57 3.62
N GLY A 145 -1.98 -4.30 4.61
CA GLY A 145 -3.14 -3.89 5.38
C GLY A 145 -2.90 -2.59 6.17
N VAL A 146 -1.76 -2.49 6.87
CA VAL A 146 -1.37 -1.29 7.63
C VAL A 146 -1.16 -0.10 6.70
N LEU A 147 -0.44 -0.28 5.58
CA LEU A 147 -0.20 0.78 4.61
C LEU A 147 -1.50 1.27 3.96
N SER A 148 -2.37 0.35 3.54
CA SER A 148 -3.68 0.70 2.97
C SER A 148 -4.57 1.43 3.99
N GLY A 149 -4.62 0.95 5.23
CA GLY A 149 -5.32 1.62 6.32
C GLY A 149 -4.79 3.03 6.60
N ALA A 150 -3.46 3.19 6.63
CA ALA A 150 -2.83 4.48 6.89
C ALA A 150 -3.02 5.47 5.73
N ILE A 151 -3.05 5.01 4.49
CA ILE A 151 -3.39 5.82 3.30
C ILE A 151 -4.82 6.36 3.40
N LEU A 152 -5.78 5.51 3.81
CA LEU A 152 -7.17 5.92 4.03
C LEU A 152 -7.28 6.91 5.20
N PHE A 153 -6.60 6.64 6.31
CA PHE A 153 -6.57 7.52 7.46
C PHE A 153 -6.01 8.91 7.10
N TYR A 154 -4.90 8.95 6.35
CA TYR A 154 -4.34 10.21 5.86
C TYR A 154 -5.35 11.01 5.03
N ARG A 155 -6.09 10.34 4.14
CA ARG A 155 -7.13 11.01 3.34
C ARG A 155 -8.27 11.53 4.21
N PHE A 156 -8.71 10.74 5.17
CA PHE A 156 -9.73 11.14 6.13
C PHE A 156 -9.33 12.40 6.90
N MET A 157 -8.08 12.48 7.36
CA MET A 157 -7.54 13.66 8.05
C MET A 157 -7.54 14.92 7.16
N ILE A 158 -7.22 14.78 5.87
CA ILE A 158 -7.31 15.90 4.92
C ILE A 158 -8.76 16.36 4.75
N GLU A 159 -9.70 15.44 4.57
CA GLU A 159 -11.11 15.77 4.39
C GLU A 159 -11.71 16.45 5.63
N ILE A 160 -11.28 16.05 6.84
CA ILE A 160 -11.61 16.74 8.08
C ILE A 160 -11.05 18.17 8.06
N LYS A 161 -9.76 18.34 7.77
CA LYS A 161 -9.11 19.66 7.78
C LYS A 161 -9.80 20.63 6.83
N MET A 162 -10.16 20.16 5.63
CA MET A 162 -10.89 20.96 4.62
C MET A 162 -12.24 21.42 5.17
N LYS A 163 -13.04 20.51 5.75
CA LYS A 163 -14.34 20.87 6.34
C LYS A 163 -14.21 21.84 7.51
N PHE A 164 -13.19 21.69 8.35
CA PHE A 164 -12.94 22.64 9.44
C PHE A 164 -12.60 24.04 8.92
N GLN A 165 -11.82 24.13 7.85
CA GLN A 165 -11.51 25.42 7.21
C GLN A 165 -12.76 26.07 6.62
N ASP A 166 -13.63 25.29 5.97
CA ASP A 166 -14.90 25.80 5.43
C ASP A 166 -15.81 26.35 6.55
N ILE A 167 -15.90 25.65 7.68
CA ILE A 167 -16.69 26.09 8.84
C ILE A 167 -16.12 27.37 9.44
N LEU A 168 -14.78 27.45 9.60
CA LEU A 168 -14.12 28.66 10.11
C LEU A 168 -14.40 29.88 9.22
N GLN A 169 -14.35 29.71 7.90
CA GLN A 169 -14.66 30.78 6.96
C GLN A 169 -16.13 31.23 7.06
N LEU A 170 -17.07 30.29 7.23
CA LEU A 170 -18.49 30.61 7.43
C LEU A 170 -18.73 31.39 8.74
N VAL A 171 -18.06 31.00 9.83
CA VAL A 171 -18.15 31.71 11.11
C VAL A 171 -17.55 33.11 11.00
N GLU A 172 -16.41 33.27 10.33
CA GLU A 172 -15.77 34.58 10.15
C GLU A 172 -16.62 35.51 9.27
N GLN A 173 -17.25 34.98 8.22
CA GLN A 173 -18.21 35.73 7.39
C GLN A 173 -19.46 36.13 8.16
N HIS A 174 -19.98 35.25 9.02
CA HIS A 174 -21.10 35.59 9.89
C HIS A 174 -20.69 36.70 10.85
N ASN A 175 -19.55 36.58 11.55
CA ASN A 175 -19.10 37.56 12.54
C ASN A 175 -18.85 38.95 11.93
N LYS A 176 -18.30 39.04 10.71
CA LYS A 176 -18.11 40.32 9.99
C LYS A 176 -19.41 41.03 9.62
N ARG A 177 -20.54 40.31 9.50
CA ARG A 177 -21.85 40.95 9.26
C ARG A 177 -22.37 41.68 10.50
N TRP A 178 -22.14 41.15 11.69
CA TRP A 178 -22.61 41.73 12.95
C TRP A 178 -21.77 42.90 13.46
N THR A 179 -20.53 43.07 12.98
CA THR A 179 -19.66 44.19 13.36
C THR A 179 -19.81 45.43 12.48
N ASN A 180 -20.57 45.33 11.38
CA ASN A 180 -20.80 46.43 10.43
C ASN A 180 -22.19 47.08 10.58
N GLU A 181 -22.96 46.67 11.59
CA GLU A 181 -24.19 47.33 12.08
C GLU A 181 -23.90 48.04 13.41
#